data_AF-A0A358U7Z0-F1
#
_entry.id   AF-A0A358U7Z0-F1
#
_cell.length_a   1.000
_cell.length_b   1.000
_cell.length_c   1.000
_cell.angle_alpha   90.00
_cell.angle_beta   90.00
_cell.angle_gamma   90.00
#
_symmetry.space_group_name_H-M   'P 1'
#
loop_
_entity.id
_entity.type
_entity.pdbx_description
1 polymer ?
#
loop_
_entity_poly.entity_id
_entity_poly.type
_entity_poly.pdbx_seq_one_letter_code
_entity_poly.pdbx_strand_id
1 'polypeptide(L)'
;MGVEFIRKRITDLRLKKGVSEYKMSLDLGHSRSYIQNIIAGRSLPSIEEFLYICEYLNVTPKAFFDDSEAEPILIQKALDGMRGLPDKDLLMLIGLIDRLKEGKSE
;
A
#
# COMPACT_ATOMS: atom_id res chain seq x y z
N MET A 1 -1.86 -5.61 -7.41
CA MET A 1 -1.45 -4.20 -7.24
C MET A 1 -0.62 -3.81 -8.45
N GLY A 2 -0.91 -2.68 -9.11
CA GLY A 2 -0.27 -2.28 -10.37
C GLY A 2 0.27 -0.86 -10.34
N VAL A 3 0.84 -0.38 -11.44
CA VAL A 3 1.43 0.97 -11.53
C VAL A 3 0.43 2.09 -11.18
N GLU A 4 -0.85 1.93 -11.53
CA GLU A 4 -1.90 2.90 -11.16
C GLU A 4 -2.05 3.06 -9.64
N PHE A 5 -1.85 1.97 -8.88
CA PHE A 5 -1.88 2.03 -7.42
C PHE A 5 -0.79 2.97 -6.88
N ILE A 6 0.43 2.89 -7.41
CA ILE A 6 1.55 3.73 -6.99
C ILE A 6 1.21 5.21 -7.21
N ARG A 7 0.62 5.55 -8.37
CA ARG A 7 0.24 6.93 -8.70
C ARG A 7 -0.85 7.46 -7.78
N LYS A 8 -1.89 6.66 -7.54
CA LYS A 8 -2.97 6.99 -6.60
C LYS A 8 -2.40 7.18 -5.20
N ARG A 9 -1.57 6.26 -4.73
CA ARG A 9 -0.99 6.29 -3.39
C ARG A 9 -0.06 7.47 -3.16
N ILE A 10 0.77 7.84 -4.14
CA ILE A 10 1.57 9.08 -4.09
C ILE A 10 0.64 10.30 -3.95
N THR A 11 -0.45 10.32 -4.71
CA THR A 11 -1.45 11.41 -4.66
C THR A 11 -2.11 11.52 -3.30
N ASP A 12 -2.58 10.40 -2.73
CA ASP A 12 -3.26 10.38 -1.43
C ASP A 12 -2.32 10.84 -0.31
N LEU A 13 -1.09 10.31 -0.29
CA LEU A 13 -0.11 10.63 0.74
C LEU A 13 0.40 12.08 0.63
N ARG A 14 0.64 12.61 -0.58
CA ARG A 14 1.07 14.01 -0.74
C ARG A 14 -0.03 14.98 -0.31
N LEU A 15 -1.30 14.65 -0.59
CA LEU A 15 -2.45 15.46 -0.18
C LEU A 15 -2.62 15.42 1.34
N LYS A 16 -2.48 14.25 1.97
CA LYS A 16 -2.45 14.11 3.44
C LYS A 16 -1.33 14.92 4.09
N LYS A 17 -0.17 15.01 3.43
CA LYS A 17 0.96 15.86 3.86
C LYS A 17 0.75 17.36 3.54
N GLY A 18 -0.28 17.73 2.76
CA GLY A 18 -0.57 19.11 2.37
C GLY A 18 0.35 19.67 1.29
N VAL A 19 0.86 18.83 0.39
CA VAL A 19 1.85 19.21 -0.63
C VAL A 19 1.30 19.04 -2.04
N SER A 20 1.52 20.06 -2.89
CA SER A 20 1.21 20.00 -4.33
C SER A 20 2.26 19.19 -5.10
N GLU A 21 1.92 18.68 -6.28
CA GLU A 21 2.85 17.96 -7.17
C GLU A 21 4.08 18.81 -7.51
N TYR A 22 3.85 20.09 -7.78
CA TYR A 22 4.88 21.08 -8.05
C TYR A 22 5.87 21.19 -6.87
N LYS A 23 5.35 21.43 -5.66
CA LYS A 23 6.20 21.58 -4.47
C LYS A 23 6.96 20.30 -4.16
N MET A 24 6.29 19.16 -4.23
CA MET A 24 6.93 17.86 -4.01
C MET A 24 8.06 17.59 -5.01
N SER A 25 7.87 17.95 -6.29
CA SER A 25 8.92 17.80 -7.29
C SER A 25 10.17 18.62 -6.95
N LEU A 26 9.98 19.87 -6.52
CA LEU A 26 11.09 20.74 -6.12
C LEU A 26 11.78 20.27 -4.83
N ASP A 27 11.00 19.86 -3.83
CA ASP A 27 11.55 19.39 -2.56
C ASP A 27 12.36 18.09 -2.74
N LEU A 28 12.02 17.26 -3.75
CA LEU A 28 12.79 16.08 -4.14
C LEU A 28 14.00 16.40 -5.04
N GLY A 29 14.27 17.67 -5.34
CA GLY A 29 15.41 18.09 -6.17
C GLY A 29 15.19 17.88 -7.68
N HIS A 30 13.96 17.64 -8.12
CA HIS A 30 13.63 17.38 -9.52
C HIS A 30 13.05 18.58 -10.27
N SER A 31 12.90 18.42 -11.59
CA SER A 31 12.18 19.41 -12.42
C SER A 31 10.72 19.56 -11.97
N ARG A 32 10.15 20.74 -12.22
CA ARG A 32 8.80 21.14 -11.77
C ARG A 32 7.68 20.17 -12.16
N SER A 33 7.86 19.38 -13.22
CA SER A 33 6.87 18.44 -13.75
C SER A 33 7.11 16.99 -13.33
N TYR A 34 8.11 16.68 -12.51
CA TYR A 34 8.51 15.30 -12.21
C TYR A 34 7.38 14.48 -11.59
N ILE A 35 6.83 14.92 -10.45
CA ILE A 35 5.72 14.22 -9.78
C ILE A 35 4.47 14.25 -10.65
N GLN A 36 4.22 15.34 -11.37
CA GLN A 36 3.11 15.44 -12.31
C GLN A 36 3.20 14.40 -13.43
N ASN A 37 4.40 14.15 -13.97
CA ASN A 37 4.64 13.13 -15.00
C ASN A 37 4.43 11.71 -14.47
N ILE A 38 4.81 11.46 -13.21
CA ILE A 38 4.55 10.18 -12.53
C ILE A 38 3.03 9.98 -12.36
N ILE A 39 2.33 10.97 -11.79
CA ILE A 39 0.88 10.88 -11.51
C ILE A 39 0.07 10.76 -12.81
N ALA A 40 0.45 11.49 -13.87
CA ALA A 40 -0.19 11.40 -15.18
C ALA A 40 0.23 10.15 -15.99
N GLY A 41 1.13 9.32 -15.46
CA GLY A 41 1.56 8.09 -16.09
C GLY A 41 2.49 8.22 -17.29
N ARG A 42 3.10 9.39 -17.48
CA ARG A 42 4.10 9.64 -18.52
C ARG A 42 5.47 9.06 -18.16
N SER A 43 5.73 8.84 -16.88
CA SER A 43 6.99 8.26 -16.38
C SER A 43 6.76 7.41 -15.14
N LEU A 44 7.77 6.64 -14.75
CA LEU A 44 7.84 5.94 -13.48
C LEU A 44 9.10 6.36 -12.72
N PRO A 45 9.03 6.46 -11.38
CA PRO A 45 10.24 6.59 -10.58
C PRO A 45 11.08 5.32 -10.73
N SER A 46 12.40 5.44 -10.65
CA SER A 46 13.24 4.27 -10.37
C SER A 46 12.95 3.73 -8.97
N ILE A 47 13.54 2.59 -8.62
CA ILE A 47 13.40 2.05 -7.25
C ILE A 47 14.05 2.97 -6.22
N GLU A 48 15.19 3.57 -6.55
CA GLU A 48 15.87 4.55 -5.70
C GLU A 48 14.98 5.78 -5.48
N GLU A 49 14.42 6.34 -6.55
CA GLU A 49 13.49 7.47 -6.47
C GLU A 49 12.23 7.13 -5.69
N PHE A 50 11.71 5.91 -5.84
CA PHE A 50 10.58 5.45 -5.04
C PHE A 50 10.89 5.43 -3.54
N LEU A 51 12.10 5.01 -3.15
CA LEU A 51 12.53 5.04 -1.74
C LEU A 51 12.64 6.47 -1.22
N TYR A 52 13.21 7.39 -2.01
CA TYR A 52 13.23 8.82 -1.68
C TYR A 52 11.83 9.43 -1.56
N ILE A 53 10.91 9.06 -2.45
CA ILE A 53 9.51 9.46 -2.37
C ILE A 53 8.87 8.96 -1.07
N CYS A 54 9.14 7.71 -0.66
CA CYS A 54 8.66 7.15 0.59
C CYS A 54 9.19 7.92 1.81
N GLU A 55 10.49 8.19 1.86
CA GLU A 55 11.11 9.00 2.91
C GLU A 55 10.50 10.40 2.97
N TYR A 56 10.38 11.07 1.83
CA TYR A 56 9.73 12.37 1.76
C TYR A 56 8.29 12.32 2.29
N LEU A 57 7.52 11.30 1.94
CA LEU A 57 6.12 11.16 2.38
C LEU A 57 5.99 10.65 3.83
N ASN A 58 7.09 10.42 4.55
CA ASN A 58 7.13 9.84 5.90
C ASN A 58 6.39 8.49 5.97
N VAL A 59 6.58 7.63 4.98
CA VAL A 59 5.98 6.30 4.91
C VAL A 59 7.06 5.26 4.58
N THR A 60 6.96 4.06 5.16
CA THR A 60 7.85 2.96 4.76
C THR A 60 7.33 2.32 3.46
N PRO A 61 8.18 1.68 2.63
CA PRO A 61 7.72 0.96 1.45
C PRO A 61 6.62 -0.07 1.75
N LYS A 62 6.74 -0.77 2.89
CA LYS A 62 5.70 -1.70 3.36
C LYS A 62 4.37 -0.98 3.56
N ALA A 63 4.35 0.10 4.34
CA ALA A 63 3.13 0.88 4.61
C ALA A 63 2.62 1.65 3.38
N PHE A 64 3.49 1.96 2.43
CA PHE A 64 3.11 2.55 1.16
C PHE A 64 2.20 1.60 0.38
N PHE A 65 2.63 0.34 0.24
CA PHE A 65 1.85 -0.72 -0.41
C PHE A 65 0.77 -1.35 0.48
N ASP A 66 0.70 -0.93 1.74
CA ASP A 66 -0.37 -1.33 2.64
C ASP A 66 -1.63 -0.52 2.32
N ASP A 67 -2.39 -1.02 1.34
CA ASP A 67 -3.73 -0.56 0.98
C ASP A 67 -4.82 -1.32 1.72
N SER A 68 -4.51 -1.84 2.93
CA SER A 68 -5.53 -2.25 3.87
C SER A 68 -6.31 -1.00 4.30
N GLU A 69 -7.12 -0.43 3.40
CA GLU A 69 -8.23 0.43 3.80
C GLU A 69 -9.11 -0.43 4.71
N ALA A 70 -8.92 -0.25 6.01
CA ALA A 70 -9.72 -0.83 7.07
C ALA A 70 -9.96 -2.34 6.90
N GLU A 71 -8.90 -3.16 7.01
CA GLU A 71 -9.14 -4.56 7.42
C GLU A 71 -10.04 -4.50 8.68
N PRO A 72 -11.24 -5.11 8.66
CA PRO A 72 -12.14 -5.04 9.79
C PRO A 72 -11.39 -5.43 11.06
N ILE A 73 -11.63 -4.74 12.18
CA ILE A 73 -10.92 -4.97 13.45
C ILE A 73 -10.87 -6.47 13.80
N LEU A 74 -11.92 -7.23 13.45
CA LEU A 74 -12.00 -8.67 13.62
C LEU A 74 -11.01 -9.46 12.75
N ILE A 75 -10.78 -9.06 11.50
CA ILE A 75 -9.78 -9.69 10.62
C ILE A 75 -8.38 -9.41 11.16
N GLN A 76 -8.09 -8.16 11.55
CA GLN A 76 -6.80 -7.84 12.14
C GLN A 76 -6.54 -8.64 13.42
N LYS A 77 -7.55 -8.77 14.30
CA LYS A 77 -7.46 -9.58 15.52
C LYS A 77 -7.22 -11.06 15.21
N ALA A 78 -7.86 -11.58 14.16
CA ALA A 78 -7.62 -12.95 13.71
C ALA A 78 -6.18 -13.11 13.18
N LEU A 79 -5.69 -12.19 12.34
CA LEU A 79 -4.31 -12.19 11.84
C LEU A 79 -3.30 -12.17 13.00
N ASP A 80 -3.51 -11.31 13.99
CA ASP A 80 -2.64 -11.22 15.16
C ASP A 80 -2.65 -12.52 15.99
N GLY A 81 -3.83 -13.14 16.17
CA GLY A 81 -3.97 -14.42 16.87
C GLY A 81 -3.37 -15.62 16.12
N MET A 82 -3.26 -15.53 14.78
CA MET A 82 -2.63 -16.57 13.96
C MET A 82 -1.10 -16.48 13.95
N ARG A 83 -0.52 -15.32 14.29
CA ARG A 83 0.94 -15.17 14.36
C ARG A 83 1.51 -16.06 15.46
N GLY A 84 2.39 -16.98 15.05
CA GLY A 84 3.07 -17.91 15.98
C GLY A 84 2.35 -19.24 16.19
N LEU A 85 1.22 -19.49 15.51
CA LEU A 85 0.63 -20.82 15.49
C LEU A 85 1.50 -21.80 14.68
N PRO A 86 1.62 -23.07 15.13
CA PRO A 86 2.22 -24.13 14.33
C PRO A 86 1.46 -24.38 13.02
N ASP A 87 2.17 -24.84 11.99
CA ASP A 87 1.60 -25.13 10.66
C ASP A 87 0.35 -26.02 10.71
N LYS A 88 0.33 -27.04 11.57
CA LYS A 88 -0.83 -27.93 11.72
C LYS A 88 -2.12 -27.17 12.12
N ASP A 89 -1.99 -26.14 12.94
CA ASP A 89 -3.11 -25.37 13.47
C ASP A 89 -3.57 -24.34 12.43
N LEU A 90 -2.61 -23.75 11.70
CA LEU A 90 -2.90 -22.91 10.53
C LEU A 90 -3.64 -23.69 9.43
N LEU A 91 -3.23 -24.93 9.15
CA LEU A 91 -3.91 -25.80 8.19
C LEU A 91 -5.37 -26.09 8.58
N MET A 92 -5.62 -26.32 9.88
CA MET A 92 -6.99 -26.50 10.38
C MET A 92 -7.84 -25.23 10.19
N LEU A 93 -7.27 -24.05 10.48
CA LEU A 93 -7.95 -22.77 10.25
C LEU A 93 -8.26 -22.53 8.77
N ILE A 94 -7.33 -22.84 7.87
CA ILE A 94 -7.53 -22.75 6.41
C ILE A 94 -8.70 -23.65 5.98
N GLY A 95 -8.71 -24.92 6.40
CA GLY A 95 -9.80 -25.85 6.07
C GLY A 95 -11.17 -25.37 6.57
N LEU A 96 -11.23 -24.74 7.75
CA LEU A 96 -12.46 -24.14 8.25
C LEU A 96 -12.92 -22.95 7.40
N ILE A 97 -11.99 -22.07 7.01
CA ILE A 97 -12.27 -20.92 6.15
C ILE A 97 -12.81 -21.37 4.80
N ASP A 98 -12.19 -22.38 4.19
CA ASP A 98 -12.59 -22.92 2.88
C ASP A 98 -13.99 -23.53 2.95
N ARG A 99 -14.28 -24.34 3.96
CA ARG A 99 -15.63 -24.89 4.21
C ARG A 99 -16.68 -23.78 4.37
N LEU A 100 -16.36 -22.69 5.06
CA LEU A 100 -17.27 -21.56 5.25
C LEU A 100 -17.50 -20.74 3.97
N LYS A 101 -16.55 -20.76 3.02
CA LYS A 101 -16.72 -20.13 1.70
C LYS A 101 -17.63 -20.95 0.80
N GLU A 102 -17.53 -22.28 0.84
CA GLU A 102 -18.39 -23.19 0.06
C GLU A 102 -19.87 -23.07 0.47
N GLY A 103 -20.15 -22.94 1.77
CA GLY A 103 -21.52 -22.77 2.28
C GLY A 103 -22.17 -21.40 2.00
N LYS A 104 -21.52 -20.50 1.25
CA LYS A 104 -22.07 -19.20 0.83
C LYS A 104 -22.58 -19.19 -0.62
N SER A 105 -22.51 -20.32 -1.32
CA SER A 105 -22.97 -20.46 -2.72
C SER A 105 -24.43 -20.91 -2.87
N GLU A 106 -25.25 -20.80 -1.81
CA GLU A 106 -26.71 -21.02 -1.84
C GLU A 106 -27.50 -19.71 -1.73
#